data_AF-A0A7S2AWZ7-F1
#
_entry.id   AF-A0A7S2AWZ7-F1
#
_cell.length_a   1.000
_cell.length_b   1.000
_cell.length_c   1.000
_cell.angle_alpha   90.00
_cell.angle_beta   90.00
_cell.angle_gamma   90.00
#
_symmetry.space_group_name_H-M   'P 1'
#
loop_
_entity.id
_entity.type
_entity.pdbx_description
1 polymer ?
#
loop_
_entity_poly.entity_id
_entity_poly.type
_entity_poly.pdbx_seq_one_letter_code
_entity_poly.pdbx_strand_id
1 'polypeptide(L)'
;ETTANGLMGLSNYLSLGLGSEGEGAGDWAKWLLAFQACNDSYTIMSGSILERVSLKAYIFPVIAIAGVLWPTIAHAIWNKDGWASAFREENTSFKCGALDHLGGFTHMIGGLSSLAFNIVIGPRASRYDDQGELVPFAQCSALSNNIGAGFVFMGTIYLSAFQNDTGKDGMFSNVRCA
;
A
#
# COMPACT_ATOMS: atom_id res chain seq x y z
N GLU A 1 -6.08 -10.26 -22.67
CA GLU A 1 -5.69 -10.94 -21.43
C GLU A 1 -4.54 -10.17 -20.79
N THR A 2 -4.81 -9.44 -19.71
CA THR A 2 -3.87 -8.52 -19.06
C THR A 2 -3.45 -9.01 -17.67
N THR A 3 -3.77 -10.25 -17.31
CA THR A 3 -3.54 -10.79 -15.96
C THR A 3 -2.98 -12.22 -15.97
N ALA A 4 -2.06 -12.50 -15.05
CA ALA A 4 -1.63 -13.86 -14.73
C ALA A 4 -2.64 -14.52 -13.78
N ASN A 5 -3.72 -15.10 -14.34
CA ASN A 5 -4.76 -15.81 -13.59
C ASN A 5 -5.44 -14.98 -12.47
N GLY A 6 -5.47 -13.65 -12.59
CA GLY A 6 -6.04 -12.76 -11.60
C GLY A 6 -5.12 -12.42 -10.42
N LEU A 7 -3.87 -12.88 -10.42
CA LEU A 7 -2.89 -12.61 -9.35
C LEU A 7 -2.15 -11.28 -9.54
N MET A 8 -1.70 -11.01 -10.76
CA MET A 8 -0.96 -9.79 -11.11
C MET A 8 -1.34 -9.33 -12.51
N GLY A 9 -1.25 -8.02 -12.76
CA GLY A 9 -1.27 -7.46 -14.10
C GLY A 9 -0.01 -7.89 -14.87
N LEU A 10 -0.07 -7.96 -16.20
CA LEU A 10 1.08 -8.28 -17.05
C LEU A 10 1.44 -7.14 -18.02
N SER A 11 0.74 -6.02 -17.95
CA SER A 11 0.80 -4.93 -18.93
C SER A 11 0.74 -3.56 -18.26
N ASN A 12 1.29 -2.55 -18.95
CA ASN A 12 1.26 -1.13 -18.56
C ASN A 12 2.07 -0.75 -17.32
N TYR A 13 3.13 -1.50 -17.00
CA TYR A 13 4.11 -1.10 -15.99
C TYR A 13 4.79 0.23 -16.34
N LEU A 14 5.28 0.96 -15.33
CA LEU A 14 5.93 2.27 -15.49
C LEU A 14 5.04 3.32 -16.17
N SER A 15 3.72 3.17 -16.05
CA SER A 15 2.75 4.01 -16.75
C SER A 15 2.90 3.98 -18.28
N LEU A 16 3.57 2.97 -18.84
CA LEU A 16 3.75 2.81 -20.28
C LEU A 16 2.39 2.46 -20.90
N GLY A 17 1.71 3.48 -21.41
CA GLY A 17 0.37 3.40 -21.97
C GLY A 17 -0.65 4.36 -21.33
N LEU A 18 -0.31 4.99 -20.20
CA LEU A 18 -1.07 6.12 -19.65
C LEU A 18 -0.94 7.32 -20.60
N GLY A 19 -2.06 7.85 -21.08
CA GLY A 19 -2.10 8.96 -22.05
C GLY A 19 -2.16 8.57 -23.53
N SER A 20 -2.48 7.32 -23.86
CA SER A 20 -2.92 6.95 -25.22
C SER A 20 -4.26 7.60 -25.57
N GLU A 21 -4.54 7.83 -26.86
CA GLU A 21 -5.77 8.50 -27.33
C GLU A 21 -7.03 7.91 -26.68
N GLY A 22 -7.69 8.69 -25.81
CA GLY A 22 -8.92 8.31 -25.11
C GLY A 22 -8.88 8.40 -23.58
N GLU A 23 -7.71 8.55 -22.95
CA GLU A 23 -7.61 8.67 -21.49
C GLU A 23 -7.72 10.12 -21.01
N GLY A 24 -8.57 10.35 -20.00
CA GLY A 24 -8.88 11.68 -19.46
C GLY A 24 -8.16 11.96 -18.13
N ALA A 25 -8.42 13.15 -17.55
CA ALA A 25 -7.88 13.53 -16.24
C ALA A 25 -8.23 12.53 -15.11
N GLY A 26 -9.32 11.77 -15.27
CA GLY A 26 -9.75 10.74 -14.32
C GLY A 26 -8.79 9.55 -14.20
N ASP A 27 -8.14 9.13 -15.28
CA ASP A 27 -7.23 7.98 -15.24
C ASP A 27 -5.91 8.33 -14.54
N TRP A 28 -5.41 9.54 -14.77
CA TRP A 28 -4.29 10.11 -14.02
C TRP A 28 -4.61 10.26 -12.53
N ALA A 29 -5.82 10.68 -12.18
CA ALA A 29 -6.25 10.77 -10.79
C ALA A 29 -6.28 9.40 -10.11
N LYS A 30 -6.79 8.36 -10.79
CA LYS A 30 -6.78 6.97 -10.28
C LYS A 30 -5.35 6.43 -10.12
N TRP A 31 -4.46 6.72 -11.07
CA TRP A 31 -3.05 6.34 -10.95
C TRP A 31 -2.36 7.03 -9.77
N LEU A 32 -2.57 8.34 -9.59
CA LEU A 32 -2.02 9.07 -8.44
C LEU A 32 -2.55 8.54 -7.10
N LEU A 33 -3.83 8.17 -7.06
CA LEU A 33 -4.45 7.56 -5.88
C LEU A 33 -3.80 6.21 -5.54
N ALA A 34 -3.56 5.38 -6.55
CA ALA A 34 -2.86 4.10 -6.43
C ALA A 34 -1.42 4.29 -5.94
N PHE A 35 -0.70 5.23 -6.54
CA PHE A 35 0.66 5.57 -6.17
C PHE A 35 0.75 6.06 -4.71
N GLN A 36 -0.15 6.94 -4.31
CA GLN A 36 -0.20 7.43 -2.93
C GLN A 36 -0.48 6.31 -1.94
N ALA A 37 -1.46 5.43 -2.22
CA ALA A 37 -1.74 4.29 -1.37
C ALA A 37 -0.53 3.34 -1.25
N CYS A 38 0.18 3.08 -2.35
CA CYS A 38 1.43 2.32 -2.31
C CYS A 38 2.49 2.99 -1.41
N ASN A 39 2.64 4.31 -1.53
CA ASN A 39 3.55 5.09 -0.71
C ASN A 39 3.15 5.06 0.77
N ASP A 40 1.86 5.07 1.11
CA ASP A 40 1.37 4.97 2.49
C ASP A 40 1.74 3.61 3.12
N SER A 41 1.53 2.50 2.41
CA SER A 41 1.99 1.17 2.86
C SER A 41 3.49 1.15 3.13
N TYR A 42 4.28 1.70 2.20
CA TYR A 42 5.72 1.74 2.33
C TYR A 42 6.15 2.61 3.51
N THR A 43 5.60 3.82 3.68
CA THR A 43 6.01 4.75 4.74
C THR A 43 5.69 4.22 6.14
N ILE A 44 4.57 3.50 6.32
CA ILE A 44 4.26 2.74 7.55
C ILE A 44 5.38 1.75 7.87
N MET A 45 5.75 0.91 6.89
CA MET A 45 6.84 -0.05 7.07
C MET A 45 8.17 0.64 7.33
N SER A 46 8.46 1.69 6.57
CA SER A 46 9.68 2.48 6.65
C SER A 46 9.88 3.00 8.07
N GLY A 47 8.84 3.60 8.68
CA GLY A 47 8.88 4.14 10.03
C GLY A 47 9.19 3.10 11.11
N SER A 48 8.79 1.85 10.88
CA SER A 48 9.02 0.76 11.83
C SER A 48 10.49 0.29 11.89
N ILE A 49 11.21 0.39 10.77
CA ILE A 49 12.58 -0.10 10.63
C ILE A 49 13.65 1.00 10.72
N LEU A 50 13.23 2.28 10.77
CA LEU A 50 14.13 3.42 10.93
C LEU A 50 15.06 3.25 12.15
N GLU A 51 16.16 4.01 12.14
CA GLU A 51 17.22 4.07 13.18
C GLU A 51 18.24 2.92 13.18
N ARG A 52 17.92 1.76 12.58
CA ARG A 52 18.79 0.56 12.62
C ARG A 52 19.01 -0.13 11.27
N VAL A 53 18.55 0.47 10.18
CA VAL A 53 18.76 0.00 8.81
C VAL A 53 19.61 1.00 8.06
N SER A 54 20.63 0.53 7.34
CA SER A 54 21.45 1.40 6.49
C SER A 54 20.64 1.93 5.30
N LEU A 55 20.93 3.15 4.84
CA LEU A 55 20.23 3.74 3.69
C LEU A 55 20.32 2.86 2.43
N LYS A 56 21.44 2.15 2.24
CA LYS A 56 21.61 1.19 1.12
C LYS A 56 20.66 0.01 1.23
N ALA A 57 20.50 -0.55 2.44
CA ALA A 57 19.57 -1.64 2.68
C ALA A 57 18.10 -1.20 2.55
N TYR A 58 17.82 0.11 2.70
CA TYR A 58 16.49 0.69 2.56
C TYR A 58 15.92 0.61 1.15
N ILE A 59 16.76 0.41 0.13
CA ILE A 59 16.31 0.24 -1.26
C ILE A 59 15.55 -1.08 -1.45
N PHE A 60 15.92 -2.15 -0.74
CA PHE A 60 15.28 -3.45 -0.91
C PHE A 60 13.80 -3.46 -0.50
N PRO A 61 13.42 -2.94 0.68
CA PRO A 61 12.01 -2.83 1.04
C PRO A 61 11.17 -1.99 0.08
N VAL A 62 11.75 -0.92 -0.50
CA VAL A 62 11.09 -0.10 -1.52
C VAL A 62 10.70 -0.96 -2.72
N ILE A 63 11.68 -1.65 -3.30
CA ILE A 63 11.47 -2.47 -4.50
C ILE A 63 10.51 -3.63 -4.20
N ALA A 64 10.65 -4.27 -3.03
CA ALA A 64 9.80 -5.38 -2.64
C ALA A 64 8.33 -4.96 -2.47
N ILE A 65 8.06 -3.83 -1.80
CA ILE A 65 6.70 -3.34 -1.61
C ILE A 65 6.14 -2.77 -2.90
N ALA A 66 6.81 -1.79 -3.49
CA ALA A 66 6.28 -1.04 -4.63
C ALA A 66 6.27 -1.86 -5.92
N GLY A 67 7.24 -2.74 -6.12
CA GLY A 67 7.37 -3.53 -7.35
C GLY A 67 6.63 -4.87 -7.33
N VAL A 68 6.39 -5.45 -6.15
CA VAL A 68 5.84 -6.82 -6.05
C VAL A 68 4.64 -6.90 -5.13
N LEU A 69 4.81 -6.64 -3.82
CA LEU A 69 3.76 -6.94 -2.84
C LEU A 69 2.51 -6.09 -3.07
N TRP A 70 2.67 -4.78 -3.20
CA TRP A 70 1.56 -3.86 -3.37
C TRP A 70 0.82 -4.07 -4.71
N PRO A 71 1.49 -4.09 -5.89
CA PRO A 71 0.78 -4.27 -7.16
C PRO A 71 0.07 -5.63 -7.27
N THR A 72 0.63 -6.69 -6.68
CA THR A 72 -0.02 -8.01 -6.65
C THR A 72 -1.32 -7.98 -5.85
N ILE A 73 -1.30 -7.38 -4.66
CA ILE A 73 -2.49 -7.33 -3.79
C ILE A 73 -3.52 -6.35 -4.33
N ALA A 74 -3.09 -5.18 -4.82
CA ALA A 74 -3.97 -4.21 -5.45
C ALA A 74 -4.69 -4.80 -6.67
N HIS A 75 -3.98 -5.56 -7.52
CA HIS A 75 -4.57 -6.28 -8.65
C HIS A 75 -5.57 -7.34 -8.18
N ALA A 76 -5.18 -8.17 -7.22
CA ALA A 76 -6.02 -9.25 -6.71
C ALA A 76 -7.39 -8.77 -6.17
N ILE A 77 -7.42 -7.61 -5.52
CA ILE A 77 -8.57 -7.14 -4.74
C ILE A 77 -9.40 -6.10 -5.49
N TRP A 78 -8.75 -5.17 -6.17
CA TRP A 78 -9.47 -4.02 -6.73
C TRP A 78 -9.58 -4.04 -8.26
N ASN A 79 -8.82 -4.88 -8.96
CA ASN A 79 -9.00 -5.06 -10.40
C ASN A 79 -10.22 -5.96 -10.65
N LYS A 80 -11.01 -5.70 -11.70
CA LYS A 80 -12.15 -6.54 -12.10
C LYS A 80 -11.78 -8.01 -12.38
N ASP A 81 -10.56 -8.23 -12.88
CA ASP A 81 -10.03 -9.55 -13.22
C ASP A 81 -9.26 -10.17 -12.02
N GLY A 82 -9.22 -9.48 -10.88
CA GLY A 82 -8.54 -9.91 -9.67
C GLY A 82 -9.22 -11.12 -9.03
N TRP A 83 -8.42 -12.07 -8.54
CA TRP A 83 -8.96 -13.34 -8.05
C TRP A 83 -9.88 -13.22 -6.83
N ALA A 84 -9.70 -12.17 -6.03
CA ALA A 84 -10.46 -11.85 -4.83
C ALA A 84 -11.36 -10.61 -4.99
N SER A 85 -11.54 -10.11 -6.22
CA SER A 85 -12.23 -8.86 -6.47
C SER A 85 -13.74 -8.93 -6.24
N ALA A 86 -14.30 -7.91 -5.59
CA ALA A 86 -15.74 -7.73 -5.46
C ALA A 86 -16.44 -7.37 -6.78
N PHE A 87 -15.69 -6.97 -7.80
CA PHE A 87 -16.20 -6.63 -9.13
C PHE A 87 -16.14 -7.80 -10.12
N ARG A 88 -15.66 -8.97 -9.67
CA ARG A 88 -15.53 -10.15 -10.51
C ARG A 88 -16.89 -10.86 -10.64
N GLU A 89 -17.40 -11.00 -11.86
CA GLU A 89 -18.71 -11.63 -12.13
C GLU A 89 -18.62 -13.17 -12.18
N GLU A 90 -17.52 -13.72 -12.70
CA GLU A 90 -17.35 -15.16 -12.92
C GLU A 90 -16.13 -15.72 -12.19
N ASN A 91 -16.18 -16.99 -11.76
CA ASN A 91 -15.08 -17.68 -11.06
C ASN A 91 -14.63 -16.97 -9.77
N THR A 92 -15.58 -16.43 -9.00
CA THR A 92 -15.30 -15.77 -7.73
C THR A 92 -14.78 -16.77 -6.69
N SER A 93 -13.74 -16.36 -5.99
CA SER A 93 -13.20 -17.14 -4.87
C SER A 93 -14.23 -17.15 -3.75
N PHE A 94 -14.59 -18.32 -3.23
CA PHE A 94 -15.61 -18.47 -2.17
C PHE A 94 -17.02 -17.94 -2.52
N LYS A 95 -17.35 -17.73 -3.80
CA LYS A 95 -18.62 -17.12 -4.26
C LYS A 95 -18.84 -15.68 -3.77
N CYS A 96 -17.79 -15.00 -3.32
CA CYS A 96 -17.82 -13.61 -2.87
C CYS A 96 -16.54 -12.89 -3.28
N GLY A 97 -16.48 -11.57 -3.07
CA GLY A 97 -15.25 -10.79 -3.27
C GLY A 97 -14.94 -9.95 -2.05
N ALA A 98 -13.68 -9.52 -1.95
CA ALA A 98 -13.19 -8.69 -0.88
C ALA A 98 -13.67 -7.24 -1.06
N LEU A 99 -14.33 -6.70 -0.04
CA LEU A 99 -14.72 -5.30 0.03
C LEU A 99 -13.64 -4.53 0.78
N ASP A 100 -12.93 -3.64 0.08
CA ASP A 100 -11.99 -2.70 0.68
C ASP A 100 -12.15 -1.31 0.07
N HIS A 101 -13.03 -0.51 0.70
CA HIS A 101 -13.35 0.86 0.29
C HIS A 101 -12.48 1.94 0.98
N LEU A 102 -11.64 1.57 1.96
CA LEU A 102 -10.91 2.52 2.81
C LEU A 102 -9.41 2.20 2.95
N GLY A 103 -8.86 1.34 2.09
CA GLY A 103 -7.43 1.00 2.11
C GLY A 103 -7.04 0.11 3.28
N GLY A 104 -7.94 -0.74 3.77
CA GLY A 104 -7.63 -1.73 4.81
C GLY A 104 -6.43 -2.60 4.42
N PHE A 105 -6.36 -3.03 3.15
CA PHE A 105 -5.21 -3.78 2.65
C PHE A 105 -3.95 -2.93 2.54
N THR A 106 -4.05 -1.62 2.26
CA THR A 106 -2.92 -0.69 2.31
C THR A 106 -2.26 -0.70 3.69
N HIS A 107 -3.06 -0.60 4.76
CA HIS A 107 -2.55 -0.66 6.13
C HIS A 107 -2.04 -2.05 6.50
N MET A 108 -2.72 -3.13 6.08
CA MET A 108 -2.27 -4.50 6.34
C MET A 108 -0.92 -4.81 5.68
N ILE A 109 -0.70 -4.40 4.43
CA ILE A 109 0.58 -4.58 3.73
C ILE A 109 1.68 -3.86 4.51
N GLY A 110 1.47 -2.60 4.89
CA GLY A 110 2.42 -1.83 5.68
C GLY A 110 2.71 -2.48 7.04
N GLY A 111 1.67 -2.88 7.78
CA GLY A 111 1.80 -3.48 9.11
C GLY A 111 2.44 -4.87 9.11
N LEU A 112 2.03 -5.76 8.20
CA LEU A 112 2.59 -7.12 8.12
C LEU A 112 4.01 -7.12 7.58
N SER A 113 4.32 -6.26 6.60
CA SER A 113 5.70 -6.08 6.14
C SER A 113 6.58 -5.51 7.27
N SER A 114 6.09 -4.52 8.02
CA SER A 114 6.78 -4.01 9.23
C SER A 114 7.14 -5.14 10.17
N LEU A 115 6.18 -6.02 10.47
CA LEU A 115 6.39 -7.15 11.36
C LEU A 115 7.46 -8.11 10.81
N ALA A 116 7.35 -8.50 9.54
CA ALA A 116 8.30 -9.40 8.89
C ALA A 116 9.72 -8.82 8.90
N PHE A 117 9.90 -7.56 8.52
CA PHE A 117 11.21 -6.91 8.54
C PHE A 117 11.77 -6.77 9.96
N ASN A 118 10.93 -6.43 10.94
CA ASN A 118 11.37 -6.29 12.34
C ASN A 118 11.80 -7.62 12.96
N ILE A 119 11.17 -8.74 12.58
CA ILE A 119 11.62 -10.07 13.00
C ILE A 119 13.02 -10.37 12.46
N VAL A 120 13.32 -9.98 11.22
CA VAL A 120 14.61 -10.24 10.57
C VAL A 120 15.72 -9.30 11.09
N ILE A 121 15.42 -8.00 11.20
CA ILE A 121 16.39 -6.99 11.64
C ILE A 121 16.66 -7.08 13.15
N GLY A 122 15.64 -7.48 13.91
CA GLY A 122 15.71 -7.53 15.37
C GLY A 122 15.44 -6.18 16.05
N PRO A 123 15.53 -6.18 17.39
CA PRO A 123 15.22 -5.01 18.21
C PRO A 123 16.27 -3.91 18.08
N ARG A 124 15.89 -2.68 18.42
CA ARG A 124 16.83 -1.55 18.54
C ARG A 124 17.84 -1.82 19.65
N ALA A 125 19.04 -1.26 19.49
CA ALA A 125 20.05 -1.26 20.55
C ALA A 125 19.45 -0.65 21.83
N SER A 126 19.74 -1.29 22.97
CA SER A 126 19.25 -0.87 24.30
C SER A 126 17.72 -0.81 24.44
N ARG A 127 16.96 -1.48 23.55
CA ARG A 127 15.50 -1.57 23.65
C ARG A 127 15.08 -2.47 24.82
N TYR A 128 15.89 -3.47 25.09
CA TYR A 128 15.73 -4.46 26.15
C TYR A 128 17.00 -4.47 26.99
N ASP A 129 16.86 -4.64 28.30
CA ASP A 129 18.00 -4.84 29.20
C ASP A 129 18.51 -6.30 29.16
N ASP A 130 19.53 -6.61 29.96
CA ASP A 130 20.14 -7.94 30.02
C ASP A 130 19.17 -9.03 30.54
N GLN A 131 18.08 -8.62 31.19
CA GLN A 131 17.00 -9.47 31.69
C GLN A 131 15.88 -9.63 30.65
N GLY A 132 15.94 -8.91 29.52
CA GLY A 132 14.92 -8.90 28.48
C GLY A 132 13.75 -7.97 28.77
N GLU A 133 13.84 -7.12 29.79
CA GLU A 133 12.80 -6.18 30.16
C GLU A 133 12.85 -4.91 29.31
N LEU A 134 11.67 -4.31 29.09
CA LEU A 134 11.52 -3.15 28.23
C LEU A 134 12.11 -1.89 28.87
N VAL A 135 13.14 -1.31 28.24
CA VAL A 135 13.66 0.00 28.63
C VAL A 135 12.76 1.10 28.03
N PRO A 136 12.23 2.05 28.83
CA PRO A 136 11.49 3.21 28.31
C PRO A 136 12.38 4.13 27.47
N PHE A 137 11.84 4.62 26.36
CA PHE A 137 12.53 5.54 25.45
C PHE A 137 11.72 6.82 25.33
N ALA A 138 12.40 7.96 25.41
CA ALA A 138 11.77 9.26 25.24
C ALA A 138 11.40 9.46 23.77
N GLN A 139 10.20 9.98 23.51
CA GLN A 139 9.82 10.41 22.18
C GLN A 139 10.61 11.67 21.80
N CYS A 140 11.03 11.74 20.53
CA CYS A 140 11.91 12.79 20.03
C CYS A 140 11.26 14.20 20.00
N SER A 141 9.94 14.30 19.77
CA SER A 141 9.19 15.57 19.85
C SER A 141 7.68 15.37 19.81
N ALA A 142 6.97 15.84 20.85
CA ALA A 142 5.50 15.86 20.85
C ALA A 142 4.93 16.78 19.75
N LEU A 143 5.63 17.88 19.42
CA LEU A 143 5.20 18.82 18.39
C LEU A 143 5.18 18.17 17.00
N SER A 144 6.28 17.52 16.60
CA SER A 144 6.38 16.84 15.31
C SER A 144 5.36 15.70 15.20
N ASN A 145 5.15 14.95 16.28
CA ASN A 145 4.14 13.90 16.34
C ASN A 145 2.72 14.44 16.10
N ASN A 146 2.35 15.53 16.78
CA ASN A 146 1.02 16.13 16.65
C ASN A 146 0.79 16.78 15.29
N ILE A 147 1.79 17.47 14.73
CA ILE A 147 1.72 18.04 13.39
C ILE A 147 1.57 16.92 12.35
N GLY A 148 2.38 15.87 12.45
CA GLY A 148 2.29 14.70 11.57
C GLY A 148 0.93 14.02 11.64
N ALA A 149 0.41 13.80 12.84
CA ALA A 149 -0.93 13.26 13.06
C ALA A 149 -2.02 14.13 12.42
N GLY A 150 -1.88 15.46 12.49
CA GLY A 150 -2.78 16.41 11.81
C GLY A 150 -2.77 16.25 10.29
N PHE A 151 -1.59 16.10 9.67
CA PHE A 151 -1.49 15.87 8.23
C PHE A 151 -2.08 14.52 7.81
N VAL A 152 -1.83 13.45 8.57
CA VAL A 152 -2.44 12.14 8.30
C VAL A 152 -3.95 12.22 8.42
N PHE A 153 -4.47 12.87 9.46
CA PHE A 153 -5.91 13.04 9.64
C PHE A 153 -6.56 13.76 8.45
N MET A 154 -6.00 14.90 8.04
CA MET A 154 -6.51 15.62 6.86
C MET A 154 -6.40 14.80 5.57
N GLY A 155 -5.29 14.09 5.37
CA GLY A 155 -5.10 13.20 4.22
C GLY A 155 -6.12 12.07 4.16
N THR A 156 -6.43 11.44 5.29
CA THR A 156 -7.41 10.34 5.35
C THR A 156 -8.83 10.79 5.04
N ILE A 157 -9.22 12.01 5.43
CA ILE A 157 -10.53 12.59 5.07
C ILE A 157 -10.61 12.77 3.55
N TYR A 158 -9.56 13.33 2.94
CA TYR A 158 -9.49 13.53 1.50
C TYR A 158 -9.54 12.20 0.75
N LEU A 159 -8.73 11.22 1.15
CA LEU A 159 -8.70 9.89 0.54
C LEU A 159 -10.09 9.22 0.58
N SER A 160 -10.75 9.26 1.74
CA SER A 160 -12.09 8.69 1.93
C SER A 160 -13.14 9.33 1.03
N ALA A 161 -13.06 10.66 0.82
CA ALA A 161 -13.97 11.37 -0.07
C ALA A 161 -13.79 10.94 -1.54
N PHE A 162 -12.55 10.83 -2.01
CA PHE A 162 -12.25 10.43 -3.40
C PHE A 162 -12.61 8.97 -3.70
N GLN A 163 -12.45 8.06 -2.73
CA GLN A 163 -12.83 6.66 -2.89
C GLN A 163 -14.35 6.49 -3.01
N ASN A 164 -15.14 7.36 -2.39
CA ASN A 164 -16.59 7.31 -2.47
C ASN A 164 -17.11 7.68 -3.87
N ASP A 165 -16.44 8.63 -4.55
CA ASP A 165 -16.79 9.03 -5.93
C ASP A 165 -16.31 8.02 -6.98
N THR A 166 -15.19 7.35 -6.75
CA THR A 166 -14.60 6.39 -7.70
C THR A 166 -15.04 4.93 -7.48
N GLY A 167 -15.67 4.62 -6.33
CA GLY A 167 -16.04 3.26 -5.93
C GLY A 167 -17.16 2.61 -6.75
N LYS A 168 -17.88 3.36 -7.59
CA LYS A 168 -19.00 2.84 -8.40
C LYS A 168 -18.57 2.06 -9.65
N ASP A 169 -17.37 2.31 -10.16
CA ASP A 169 -16.91 1.78 -11.47
C ASP A 169 -15.73 0.81 -11.35
N GLY A 170 -15.44 0.36 -10.11
CA GLY A 170 -14.22 -0.35 -9.78
C GLY A 170 -12.99 0.57 -9.82
N MET A 171 -12.46 0.92 -8.66
CA MET A 171 -11.37 1.89 -8.47
C MET A 171 -10.10 1.54 -9.29
N PHE A 172 -9.98 0.29 -9.76
CA PHE A 172 -8.84 -0.23 -10.53
C PHE A 172 -9.23 -1.09 -11.74
N SER A 173 -10.47 -0.99 -12.24
CA SER A 173 -10.90 -1.74 -13.45
C SER A 173 -10.02 -1.47 -14.68
N ASN A 174 -9.35 -0.30 -14.71
CA ASN A 174 -8.38 0.13 -15.71
C ASN A 174 -7.06 0.67 -15.10
N VAL A 175 -6.79 0.49 -13.80
CA VAL A 175 -5.57 1.07 -13.20
C VAL A 175 -4.36 0.22 -13.57
N ARG A 176 -3.49 0.86 -14.35
CA ARG A 176 -2.25 0.35 -14.89
C ARG A 176 -1.19 0.31 -13.78
N CYS A 177 -0.53 -0.84 -13.61
CA CYS A 177 0.44 -1.05 -12.53
C CYS A 177 1.61 -0.06 -12.60
N ALA A 178 2.11 0.37 -11.44
CA ALA A 178 3.33 1.17 -11.34
C ALA A 178 4.56 0.39 -11.85
#